data_AF-A0A7L3L5A7-F1
#
_entry.id   AF-A0A7L3L5A7-F1
#
_cell.length_a   1.000
_cell.length_b   1.000
_cell.length_c   1.000
_cell.angle_alpha   90.00
_cell.angle_beta   90.00
_cell.angle_gamma   90.00
#
_symmetry.space_group_name_H-M   'P 1'
#
loop_
_entity.id
_entity.type
_entity.pdbx_description
1 polymer ?
#
loop_
_entity_poly.entity_id
_entity_poly.type
_entity_poly.pdbx_seq_one_letter_code
_entity_poly.pdbx_strand_id
1 'polypeptide(L)'
;DGKSMDYADVSSTFVRLVDTHFVQRCPLVPDTPQSPEGPPPPAPTLVINEKDMYVVPRLNLLGKGKRQRSCEEEEEGEPKAKKQKQEGEGSEPPPDDGIYWQVNMERFHQHFRDQAIVTAVANPMDQTSSEIVRTMLRMSEVTTSSGAPHTQPLSSNEIFRSLPAGYNIGKQVLDQYLTLLADDPLEFVGKSGESGGGMYTLSILLEGKITPNPHFGASSTLFLFGSRCARIFRLLLRKRHLEQKQVEDFAMIPAKEAKDMLYKMLSQNFVSLQEIPKTPDHAPSRTFYLYTVNVLSSARMLLHHCYK
;
A
#
# COMPACT_ATOMS: atom_id res chain seq x y z
N ASP A 1 13.81 -15.44 -35.07
CA ASP A 1 12.79 -14.39 -35.32
C ASP A 1 13.19 -13.03 -34.78
N GLY A 2 13.45 -12.12 -35.71
CA GLY A 2 13.99 -10.79 -35.44
C GLY A 2 12.96 -9.72 -35.11
N LYS A 3 12.06 -9.93 -34.13
CA LYS A 3 11.11 -8.87 -33.72
C LYS A 3 11.87 -7.69 -33.09
N SER A 4 11.90 -6.56 -33.79
CA SER A 4 12.32 -5.26 -33.24
C SER A 4 11.11 -4.63 -32.55
N MET A 5 11.29 -4.05 -31.36
CA MET A 5 10.22 -3.36 -30.64
C MET A 5 9.79 -2.10 -31.40
N ASP A 6 8.49 -1.92 -31.57
CA ASP A 6 7.91 -0.71 -32.17
C ASP A 6 7.75 0.37 -31.09
N TYR A 7 8.08 1.62 -31.43
CA TYR A 7 7.90 2.76 -30.53
C TYR A 7 6.41 3.08 -30.30
N ALA A 8 5.52 2.70 -31.22
CA ALA A 8 4.08 2.83 -31.03
C ALA A 8 3.58 1.99 -29.84
N ASP A 9 4.05 0.75 -29.71
CA ASP A 9 3.69 -0.14 -28.60
C ASP A 9 4.18 0.41 -27.25
N VAL A 10 5.40 0.95 -27.22
CA VAL A 10 5.98 1.60 -26.03
C VAL A 10 5.17 2.83 -25.64
N SER A 11 4.86 3.71 -26.59
CA SER A 11 4.05 4.90 -26.37
C SER A 11 2.66 4.55 -25.83
N SER A 12 2.00 3.54 -26.41
CA SER A 12 0.68 3.09 -25.93
C SER A 12 0.71 2.54 -24.50
N THR A 13 1.79 1.85 -24.12
CA THR A 13 1.97 1.32 -22.76
C THR A 13 2.26 2.46 -21.79
N PHE A 14 3.09 3.42 -22.20
CA PHE A 14 3.41 4.61 -21.42
C PHE A 14 2.16 5.45 -21.13
N VAL A 15 1.35 5.75 -22.15
CA VAL A 15 0.08 6.49 -21.99
C VAL A 15 -0.81 5.79 -20.97
N ARG A 16 -0.96 4.47 -21.05
CA ARG A 16 -1.75 3.70 -20.10
C ARG A 16 -1.21 3.77 -18.66
N LEU A 17 0.11 3.78 -18.48
CA LEU A 17 0.74 3.93 -17.16
C LEU A 17 0.51 5.33 -16.58
N VAL A 18 0.48 6.35 -17.43
CA VAL A 18 0.17 7.73 -17.03
C VAL A 18 -1.32 7.85 -16.70
N ASP A 19 -2.22 7.31 -17.52
CA ASP A 19 -3.67 7.33 -17.30
C ASP A 19 -4.07 6.60 -15.99
N THR A 20 -3.29 5.59 -15.59
CA THR A 20 -3.48 4.85 -14.34
C THR A 20 -2.68 5.41 -13.16
N HIS A 21 -2.07 6.59 -13.35
CA HIS A 21 -1.30 7.36 -12.38
C HIS A 21 -0.05 6.67 -11.80
N PHE A 22 0.47 5.62 -12.45
CA PHE A 22 1.73 4.97 -12.02
C PHE A 22 2.97 5.78 -12.41
N VAL A 23 2.84 6.63 -13.42
CA VAL A 23 3.88 7.55 -13.89
C VAL A 23 3.29 8.97 -13.88
N GLN A 24 4.06 9.93 -13.38
CA GLN A 24 3.65 11.32 -13.27
C GLN A 24 4.77 12.25 -13.72
N ARG A 25 4.42 13.47 -14.15
CA ARG A 25 5.42 14.48 -14.47
C ARG A 25 6.18 14.94 -13.22
N CYS A 26 7.44 15.27 -13.39
CA CYS A 26 8.26 15.91 -12.36
C CYS A 26 7.78 17.35 -12.12
N PRO A 27 8.04 17.91 -10.92
CA PRO A 27 7.84 19.33 -10.65
C PRO A 27 8.63 20.19 -11.66
N LEU A 28 7.99 21.23 -12.19
CA LEU A 28 8.56 22.10 -13.23
C LEU A 28 9.05 23.42 -12.63
N VAL A 29 10.03 24.02 -13.28
CA VAL A 29 10.39 25.42 -13.01
C VAL A 29 9.29 26.30 -13.63
N PRO A 30 8.66 27.20 -12.88
CA PRO A 30 7.62 28.05 -13.43
C PRO A 30 8.20 29.01 -14.49
N ASP A 31 7.51 29.13 -15.62
CA ASP A 31 7.87 30.02 -16.75
C ASP A 31 7.76 31.52 -16.42
N THR A 32 7.35 31.88 -15.19
CA THR A 32 7.30 33.28 -14.77
C THR A 32 8.70 33.89 -14.86
N PRO A 33 8.90 34.96 -15.65
CA PRO A 33 10.15 35.70 -15.59
C PRO A 33 10.29 36.20 -14.17
N GLN A 34 11.26 35.66 -13.43
CA GLN A 34 11.70 36.29 -12.18
C GLN A 34 11.97 37.75 -12.52
N SER A 35 11.48 38.68 -11.70
CA SER A 35 11.70 40.13 -11.91
C SER A 35 13.15 40.37 -12.38
N PRO A 36 13.36 41.11 -13.47
CA PRO A 36 14.67 41.22 -14.13
C PRO A 36 15.78 41.91 -13.30
N GLU A 37 15.55 42.21 -12.03
CA GLU A 37 16.43 43.03 -11.18
C GLU A 37 17.03 42.29 -9.96
N GLY A 38 16.90 40.96 -9.86
CA GLY A 38 17.49 40.17 -8.77
C GLY A 38 18.63 39.25 -9.23
N PRO A 39 19.66 38.99 -8.41
CA PRO A 39 20.60 37.90 -8.67
C PRO A 39 19.84 36.57 -8.74
N PRO A 40 20.24 35.63 -9.63
CA PRO A 40 19.56 34.36 -9.77
C PRO A 40 19.55 33.61 -8.42
N PRO A 41 18.42 32.98 -8.04
CA PRO A 41 18.36 32.26 -6.79
C PRO A 41 19.34 31.07 -6.80
N PRO A 42 19.87 30.66 -5.63
CA PRO A 42 20.83 29.56 -5.52
C PRO A 42 20.25 28.20 -6.00
N ALA A 43 18.93 28.05 -6.01
CA ALA A 43 18.23 26.92 -6.60
C ALA A 43 16.87 27.37 -7.16
N PRO A 44 16.40 26.78 -8.28
CA PRO A 44 15.08 27.08 -8.81
C PRO A 44 13.97 26.52 -7.90
N THR A 45 12.95 27.32 -7.64
CA THR A 45 11.75 26.86 -6.95
C THR A 45 10.89 26.06 -7.92
N LEU A 46 10.78 24.74 -7.69
CA LEU A 46 9.95 23.88 -8.50
C LEU A 46 8.49 23.92 -8.00
N VAL A 47 7.55 23.95 -8.95
CA VAL A 47 6.11 23.99 -8.69
C VAL A 47 5.46 22.78 -9.35
N ILE A 48 4.50 22.17 -8.65
CA ILE A 48 3.69 21.08 -9.20
C ILE A 48 2.43 21.69 -9.80
N ASN A 49 2.24 21.52 -11.11
CA ASN A 49 0.97 21.83 -11.75
C ASN A 49 0.10 20.57 -11.77
N GLU A 50 -0.93 20.53 -10.92
CA GLU A 50 -1.81 19.36 -10.77
C GLU A 50 -2.55 19.00 -12.07
N LYS A 51 -2.85 19.98 -12.92
CA LYS A 51 -3.61 19.77 -14.16
C LYS A 51 -2.81 19.04 -15.23
N ASP A 52 -1.50 19.25 -15.26
CA ASP A 52 -0.62 18.71 -16.29
C ASP A 52 0.09 17.42 -15.85
N MET A 53 -0.06 17.04 -14.59
CA MET A 53 0.68 15.95 -13.93
C MET A 53 0.57 14.61 -14.67
N TYR A 54 -0.58 14.35 -15.28
CA TYR A 54 -0.90 13.11 -16.01
C TYR A 54 -1.22 13.35 -17.50
N VAL A 55 -0.87 14.52 -18.04
CA VAL A 55 -1.09 14.81 -19.46
C VAL A 55 0.12 14.32 -20.25
N VAL A 56 -0.07 13.49 -21.27
CA VAL A 56 1.03 13.08 -22.15
C VAL A 56 1.12 14.01 -23.37
N PRO A 57 2.30 14.58 -23.68
CA PRO A 57 2.51 15.33 -24.93
C PRO A 57 2.21 14.45 -26.15
N ARG A 58 1.60 15.03 -27.19
CA ARG A 58 1.34 14.31 -28.44
C ARG A 58 2.64 14.21 -29.24
N LEU A 59 3.31 13.06 -29.14
CA LEU A 59 4.54 12.77 -29.88
C LEU A 59 4.26 11.80 -31.03
N ASN A 60 4.62 12.19 -32.26
CA ASN A 60 4.59 11.30 -33.42
C ASN A 60 5.88 10.46 -33.47
N LEU A 61 6.01 9.52 -32.53
CA LEU A 61 7.17 8.63 -32.45
C LEU A 61 7.04 7.51 -33.48
N LEU A 62 7.77 7.60 -34.59
CA LEU A 62 7.89 6.54 -35.60
C LEU A 62 9.31 5.98 -35.56
N GLY A 63 9.45 4.69 -35.27
CA GLY A 63 10.77 4.05 -35.25
C GLY A 63 10.76 2.65 -34.65
N LYS A 64 11.88 1.96 -34.82
CA LYS A 64 12.13 0.63 -34.26
C LYS A 64 13.37 0.67 -33.38
N GLY A 65 13.31 -0.02 -32.25
CA GLY A 65 14.44 -0.14 -31.33
C GLY A 65 15.68 -0.68 -32.05
N LYS A 66 16.80 0.03 -31.93
CA LYS A 66 18.08 -0.44 -32.46
C LYS A 66 18.54 -1.64 -31.64
N ARG A 67 18.79 -2.78 -32.31
CA ARG A 67 19.49 -3.90 -31.68
C ARG A 67 20.94 -3.53 -31.51
N GLN A 68 21.47 -3.69 -30.30
CA GLN A 68 22.90 -3.58 -30.06
C GLN A 68 23.57 -4.74 -30.81
N ARG A 69 24.17 -4.46 -31.98
CA ARG A 69 25.17 -5.35 -32.57
C ARG A 69 26.41 -5.20 -31.70
N SER A 70 26.63 -6.12 -30.78
CA SER A 70 27.98 -6.35 -30.25
C SER A 70 28.86 -6.77 -31.45
N CYS A 71 29.88 -5.97 -31.75
CA CYS A 71 30.90 -6.33 -32.74
C CYS A 71 31.67 -7.55 -32.23
N GLU A 72 31.43 -8.71 -32.83
CA GLU A 72 32.34 -9.87 -32.79
C GLU A 72 32.60 -10.30 -34.24
N GLU A 73 33.18 -9.40 -35.03
CA GLU A 73 33.91 -9.72 -36.26
C GLU A 73 35.10 -8.75 -36.33
N GLU A 74 36.06 -8.93 -35.43
CA GLU A 74 37.43 -8.46 -35.66
C GLU A 74 38.29 -9.70 -35.94
N GLU A 75 38.32 -10.14 -37.20
CA GLU A 75 39.53 -10.67 -37.79
C GLU A 75 39.57 -10.26 -39.27
N GLU A 76 40.63 -9.53 -39.62
CA GLU A 76 41.05 -9.06 -40.94
C GLU A 76 40.30 -7.87 -41.58
N GLY A 77 40.86 -6.66 -41.40
CA GLY A 77 40.71 -5.57 -42.37
C GLY A 77 40.71 -4.14 -41.80
N GLU A 78 41.90 -3.56 -41.67
CA GLU A 78 42.26 -2.12 -41.62
C GLU A 78 41.48 -1.14 -40.70
N PRO A 79 42.17 -0.29 -39.90
CA PRO A 79 41.52 0.63 -38.99
C PRO A 79 40.86 1.79 -39.75
N LYS A 80 39.55 1.70 -39.99
CA LYS A 80 38.76 2.85 -40.45
C LYS A 80 38.68 3.89 -39.32
N ALA A 81 39.25 5.05 -39.60
CA ALA A 81 39.28 6.23 -38.74
C ALA A 81 37.92 6.47 -38.05
N LYS A 82 37.99 6.78 -36.75
CA LYS A 82 36.90 7.35 -35.93
C LYS A 82 36.10 8.33 -36.78
N LYS A 83 34.90 7.92 -37.21
CA LYS A 83 33.90 8.84 -37.74
C LYS A 83 33.45 9.66 -36.53
N GLN A 84 34.08 10.81 -36.37
CA GLN A 84 33.72 11.86 -35.44
C GLN A 84 32.21 12.04 -35.54
N LYS A 85 31.52 11.84 -34.41
CA LYS A 85 30.11 12.14 -34.25
C LYS A 85 30.00 13.64 -34.54
N GLN A 86 29.61 13.98 -35.77
CA GLN A 86 29.12 15.32 -36.11
C GLN A 86 27.90 15.50 -35.21
N GLU A 87 28.10 16.21 -34.11
CA GLU A 87 27.02 16.97 -33.48
C GLU A 87 26.53 17.92 -34.56
N GLY A 88 25.42 17.53 -35.19
CA GLY A 88 24.67 18.44 -36.04
C GLY A 88 24.13 19.54 -35.14
N GLU A 89 24.81 20.67 -35.13
CA GLU A 89 24.22 21.98 -34.82
C GLU A 89 22.97 22.14 -35.70
N GLY A 90 21.77 21.97 -35.11
CA GLY A 90 20.51 22.18 -35.81
C GLY A 90 19.44 21.10 -35.66
N SER A 91 19.40 20.31 -34.57
CA SER A 91 18.13 19.69 -34.19
C SER A 91 17.34 20.70 -33.35
N GLU A 92 16.17 21.13 -33.82
CA GLU A 92 15.18 21.77 -32.97
C GLU A 92 15.07 20.99 -31.65
N PRO A 93 14.93 21.67 -30.49
CA PRO A 93 14.75 20.98 -29.23
C PRO A 93 13.61 19.98 -29.39
N PRO A 94 13.78 18.73 -28.91
CA PRO A 94 12.75 17.74 -29.03
C PRO A 94 11.44 18.29 -28.43
N PRO A 95 10.27 17.96 -28.99
CA PRO A 95 8.99 18.57 -28.62
C PRO A 95 8.57 18.32 -27.15
N ASP A 96 9.26 17.42 -26.45
CA ASP A 96 9.10 17.09 -25.03
C ASP A 96 10.25 17.64 -24.14
N ASP A 97 11.11 18.53 -24.67
CA ASP A 97 12.18 19.13 -23.89
C ASP A 97 11.63 19.89 -22.66
N GLY A 98 12.25 19.65 -21.51
CA GLY A 98 11.77 20.15 -20.21
C GLY A 98 10.67 19.32 -19.54
N ILE A 99 10.10 18.30 -20.20
CA ILE A 99 9.07 17.42 -19.61
C ILE A 99 9.71 16.13 -19.09
N TYR A 100 10.00 16.13 -17.80
CA TYR A 100 10.53 14.95 -17.11
C TYR A 100 9.42 14.14 -16.47
N TRP A 101 9.59 12.82 -16.45
CA TRP A 101 8.66 11.87 -15.86
C TRP A 101 9.34 11.09 -14.74
N GLN A 102 8.58 10.81 -13.69
CA GLN A 102 9.00 9.99 -12.56
C GLN A 102 7.95 8.93 -12.21
N VAL A 103 8.40 7.90 -11.52
CA VAL A 103 7.54 6.85 -10.98
C VAL A 103 6.76 7.40 -9.79
N ASN A 104 5.43 7.23 -9.81
CA ASN A 104 4.58 7.59 -8.68
C ASN A 104 4.56 6.48 -7.63
N MET A 105 5.42 6.58 -6.62
CA MET A 105 5.51 5.59 -5.54
C MET A 105 4.22 5.51 -4.69
N GLU A 106 3.50 6.62 -4.55
CA GLU A 106 2.24 6.66 -3.79
C GLU A 106 1.18 5.77 -4.44
N ARG A 107 1.12 5.75 -5.77
CA ARG A 107 0.21 4.87 -6.51
C ARG A 107 0.53 3.39 -6.31
N PHE A 108 1.81 3.02 -6.26
CA PHE A 108 2.22 1.66 -5.93
C PHE A 108 1.84 1.28 -4.50
N HIS A 109 2.04 2.17 -3.53
CA HIS A 109 1.63 1.94 -2.15
C HIS A 109 0.12 1.73 -2.03
N GLN A 110 -0.68 2.52 -2.75
CA GLN A 110 -2.12 2.34 -2.85
C GLN A 110 -2.47 0.95 -3.41
N HIS A 111 -1.83 0.54 -4.51
CA HIS A 111 -2.07 -0.78 -5.10
C HIS A 111 -1.69 -1.92 -4.15
N PHE A 112 -0.54 -1.86 -3.48
CA PHE A 112 -0.12 -2.90 -2.55
C PHE A 112 -1.01 -2.99 -1.32
N ARG A 113 -1.49 -1.84 -0.81
CA ARG A 113 -2.49 -1.79 0.25
C ARG A 113 -3.78 -2.48 -0.19
N ASP A 114 -4.27 -2.17 -1.39
CA ASP A 114 -5.50 -2.73 -1.92
C ASP A 114 -5.38 -4.26 -2.10
N GLN A 115 -4.22 -4.76 -2.59
CA GLN A 115 -3.94 -6.20 -2.66
C GLN A 115 -3.91 -6.87 -1.28
N ALA A 116 -3.34 -6.21 -0.27
CA ALA A 116 -3.30 -6.72 1.08
C ALA A 116 -4.72 -6.84 1.69
N ILE A 117 -5.58 -5.83 1.47
CA ILE A 117 -6.99 -5.85 1.91
C ILE A 117 -7.75 -6.98 1.22
N VAL A 118 -7.61 -7.11 -0.10
CA VAL A 118 -8.28 -8.16 -0.87
C VAL A 118 -7.87 -9.56 -0.42
N THR A 119 -6.57 -9.77 -0.17
CA THR A 119 -6.07 -11.04 0.36
C THR A 119 -6.57 -11.30 1.79
N ALA A 120 -6.67 -10.26 2.61
CA ALA A 120 -7.19 -10.37 3.97
C ALA A 120 -8.69 -10.75 4.02
N VAL A 121 -9.47 -10.37 3.00
CA VAL A 121 -10.89 -10.75 2.85
C VAL A 121 -11.04 -12.15 2.23
N ALA A 122 -10.16 -12.52 1.29
CA ALA A 122 -10.21 -13.81 0.61
C ALA A 122 -10.01 -15.02 1.55
N ASN A 123 -9.15 -14.88 2.57
CA ASN A 123 -8.81 -15.97 3.49
C ASN A 123 -9.96 -16.38 4.43
N PRO A 124 -10.65 -15.47 5.15
CA PRO A 124 -11.73 -15.83 6.07
C PRO A 124 -13.08 -16.10 5.38
N MET A 125 -13.35 -15.52 4.21
CA MET A 125 -14.64 -15.61 3.53
C MET A 125 -14.56 -16.50 2.29
N ASP A 126 -14.46 -15.90 1.10
CA ASP A 126 -14.35 -16.59 -0.17
C ASP A 126 -13.72 -15.70 -1.25
N GLN A 127 -13.38 -16.32 -2.38
CA GLN A 127 -12.82 -15.62 -3.53
C GLN A 127 -13.81 -14.58 -4.10
N THR A 128 -15.10 -14.88 -4.05
CA THR A 128 -16.18 -14.02 -4.57
C THR A 128 -16.29 -12.71 -3.81
N SER A 129 -16.27 -12.75 -2.47
CA SER A 129 -16.24 -11.54 -1.62
C SER A 129 -14.99 -10.71 -1.85
N SER A 130 -13.84 -11.36 -2.05
CA SER A 130 -12.59 -10.68 -2.38
C SER A 130 -12.67 -9.92 -3.71
N GLU A 131 -13.38 -10.44 -4.70
CA GLU A 131 -13.59 -9.78 -5.99
C GLU A 131 -14.53 -8.58 -5.86
N ILE A 132 -15.57 -8.68 -5.04
CA ILE A 132 -16.48 -7.55 -4.75
C ILE A 132 -15.68 -6.41 -4.11
N VAL A 133 -14.88 -6.71 -3.09
CA VAL A 133 -14.01 -5.71 -2.44
C VAL A 133 -12.95 -5.16 -3.41
N ARG A 134 -12.34 -6.00 -4.24
CA ARG A 134 -11.40 -5.58 -5.30
C ARG A 134 -12.05 -4.61 -6.28
N THR A 135 -13.30 -4.88 -6.67
CA THR A 135 -14.07 -4.03 -7.59
C THR A 135 -14.38 -2.68 -6.95
N MET A 136 -14.81 -2.68 -5.68
CA MET A 136 -15.04 -1.45 -4.91
C MET A 136 -13.77 -0.60 -4.76
N LEU A 137 -12.62 -1.23 -4.48
CA LEU A 137 -11.33 -0.54 -4.39
C LEU A 137 -10.92 0.06 -5.75
N ARG A 138 -11.07 -0.70 -6.85
CA ARG A 138 -10.81 -0.22 -8.22
C ARG A 138 -11.62 1.02 -8.58
N MET A 139 -12.91 1.03 -8.23
CA MET A 139 -13.78 2.20 -8.45
C MET A 139 -13.36 3.41 -7.61
N SER A 140 -12.68 3.18 -6.49
CA SER A 140 -12.25 4.20 -5.54
C SER A 140 -10.81 4.70 -5.77
N GLU A 141 -10.10 4.17 -6.79
CA GLU A 141 -8.67 4.43 -7.01
C GLU A 141 -8.34 5.90 -7.25
N VAL A 142 -9.19 6.60 -8.00
CA VAL A 142 -9.00 8.01 -8.40
C VAL A 142 -9.86 9.00 -7.63
N THR A 143 -10.89 8.52 -6.92
CA THR A 143 -11.83 9.37 -6.18
C THR A 143 -11.47 9.52 -4.71
N THR A 144 -10.60 8.66 -4.19
CA THR A 144 -10.22 8.63 -2.77
C THR A 144 -8.74 8.97 -2.63
N SER A 145 -8.41 9.87 -1.71
CA SER A 145 -7.01 10.19 -1.42
C SER A 145 -6.30 9.03 -0.71
N SER A 146 -4.99 8.90 -0.91
CA SER A 146 -4.20 7.77 -0.39
C SER A 146 -4.28 7.62 1.14
N GLY A 147 -4.35 8.75 1.86
CA GLY A 147 -4.44 8.79 3.33
C GLY A 147 -5.86 8.86 3.90
N ALA A 148 -6.92 8.78 3.08
CA ALA A 148 -8.28 8.83 3.59
C ALA A 148 -8.61 7.58 4.45
N PRO A 149 -9.34 7.75 5.58
CA PRO A 149 -9.69 6.61 6.42
C PRO A 149 -10.78 5.72 5.80
N HIS A 150 -11.64 6.30 4.96
CA HIS A 150 -12.74 5.62 4.27
C HIS A 150 -12.78 6.01 2.79
N THR A 151 -13.22 5.10 1.93
CA THR A 151 -13.54 5.41 0.54
C THR A 151 -14.81 6.23 0.43
N GLN A 152 -15.02 6.82 -0.75
CA GLN A 152 -16.33 7.36 -1.10
C GLN A 152 -17.41 6.25 -1.06
N PRO A 153 -18.65 6.57 -0.64
CA PRO A 153 -19.75 5.63 -0.67
C PRO A 153 -20.08 5.19 -2.09
N LEU A 154 -20.19 3.88 -2.30
CA LEU A 154 -20.58 3.27 -3.58
C LEU A 154 -21.94 2.58 -3.43
N SER A 155 -22.82 2.73 -4.43
CA SER A 155 -24.11 2.04 -4.41
C SER A 155 -23.97 0.58 -4.88
N SER A 156 -24.82 -0.31 -4.36
CA SER A 156 -24.87 -1.71 -4.82
C SER A 156 -25.07 -1.84 -6.34
N ASN A 157 -25.84 -0.93 -6.95
CA ASN A 157 -26.07 -0.92 -8.39
C ASN A 157 -24.82 -0.58 -9.21
N GLU A 158 -24.00 0.35 -8.73
CA GLU A 158 -22.74 0.73 -9.39
C GLU A 158 -21.72 -0.40 -9.29
N ILE A 159 -21.62 -1.02 -8.11
CA ILE A 159 -20.76 -2.19 -7.87
C ILE A 159 -21.19 -3.35 -8.78
N PHE A 160 -22.50 -3.60 -8.91
CA PHE A 160 -23.01 -4.66 -9.78
C PHE A 160 -22.60 -4.48 -11.25
N ARG A 161 -22.60 -3.24 -11.74
CA ARG A 161 -22.25 -2.91 -13.14
C ARG A 161 -20.76 -2.98 -13.42
N SER A 162 -19.92 -2.76 -12.40
CA SER A 162 -18.46 -2.78 -12.52
C SER A 162 -17.83 -4.14 -12.25
N LEU A 163 -18.61 -5.11 -11.76
CA LEU A 163 -18.15 -6.49 -11.56
C LEU A 163 -17.73 -7.13 -12.91
N PRO A 164 -16.64 -7.91 -12.93
CA PRO A 164 -16.23 -8.63 -14.12
C PRO A 164 -17.31 -9.62 -14.59
N ALA A 165 -17.58 -9.65 -15.90
CA ALA A 165 -18.60 -10.49 -16.52
C ALA A 165 -18.41 -12.01 -16.28
N GLY A 166 -17.25 -12.45 -15.82
CA GLY A 166 -16.96 -13.85 -15.52
C GLY A 166 -17.64 -14.40 -14.26
N TYR A 167 -18.12 -13.55 -13.35
CA TYR A 167 -18.61 -14.01 -12.04
C TYR A 167 -20.11 -14.36 -12.01
N ASN A 168 -20.91 -14.05 -13.04
CA ASN A 168 -22.32 -14.46 -13.20
C ASN A 168 -23.19 -14.39 -11.93
N ILE A 169 -22.94 -13.41 -11.05
CA ILE A 169 -23.68 -13.23 -9.80
C ILE A 169 -24.96 -12.45 -10.11
N GLY A 170 -26.10 -12.88 -9.59
CA GLY A 170 -27.34 -12.09 -9.64
C GLY A 170 -27.33 -10.96 -8.60
N LYS A 171 -27.97 -9.83 -8.88
CA LYS A 171 -28.00 -8.68 -7.96
C LYS A 171 -28.42 -9.04 -6.53
N GLN A 172 -29.42 -9.90 -6.36
CA GLN A 172 -29.88 -10.35 -5.04
C GLN A 172 -28.79 -11.07 -4.24
N VAL A 173 -27.93 -11.84 -4.92
CA VAL A 173 -26.82 -12.55 -4.29
C VAL A 173 -25.71 -11.56 -3.92
N LEU A 174 -25.45 -10.56 -4.77
CA LEU A 174 -24.52 -9.46 -4.44
C LEU A 174 -24.96 -8.72 -3.17
N ASP A 175 -26.24 -8.38 -3.05
CA ASP A 175 -26.78 -7.67 -1.89
C ASP A 175 -26.63 -8.51 -0.60
N GLN A 176 -26.75 -9.84 -0.69
CA GLN A 176 -26.47 -10.76 0.42
C GLN A 176 -24.99 -10.75 0.82
N TYR A 177 -24.07 -10.81 -0.15
CA TYR A 177 -22.63 -10.71 0.11
C TYR A 177 -22.25 -9.39 0.76
N LEU A 178 -22.80 -8.27 0.28
CA LEU A 178 -22.53 -6.94 0.83
C LEU A 178 -23.07 -6.79 2.25
N THR A 179 -24.21 -7.40 2.58
CA THR A 179 -24.74 -7.44 3.95
C THR A 179 -23.84 -8.28 4.85
N LEU A 180 -23.43 -9.47 4.40
CA LEU A 180 -22.50 -10.33 5.14
C LEU A 180 -21.15 -9.66 5.39
N LEU A 181 -20.62 -8.93 4.40
CA LEU A 181 -19.39 -8.16 4.51
C LEU A 181 -19.51 -6.98 5.49
N ALA A 182 -20.70 -6.36 5.58
CA ALA A 182 -20.96 -5.27 6.51
C ALA A 182 -21.14 -5.76 7.96
N ASP A 183 -21.63 -6.99 8.15
CA ASP A 183 -21.81 -7.60 9.47
C ASP A 183 -20.53 -8.27 10.03
N ASP A 184 -19.45 -8.33 9.23
CA ASP A 184 -18.21 -8.98 9.62
C ASP A 184 -17.46 -8.20 10.74
N PRO A 185 -16.97 -8.86 11.81
CA PRO A 185 -16.24 -8.20 12.90
C PRO A 185 -14.91 -7.54 12.49
N LEU A 186 -14.39 -7.79 11.29
CA LEU A 186 -13.22 -7.06 10.78
C LEU A 186 -13.62 -5.69 10.20
N GLU A 187 -14.92 -5.47 9.96
CA GLU A 187 -15.54 -4.22 9.49
C GLU A 187 -14.87 -3.64 8.23
N PHE A 188 -14.32 -4.47 7.34
CA PHE A 188 -13.66 -3.96 6.12
C PHE A 188 -14.63 -3.13 5.26
N VAL A 189 -15.89 -3.58 5.18
CA VAL A 189 -17.01 -2.90 4.53
C VAL A 189 -17.93 -2.34 5.62
N GLY A 190 -18.39 -1.11 5.45
CA GLY A 190 -19.42 -0.50 6.29
C GLY A 190 -20.60 -0.03 5.45
N LYS A 191 -21.81 -0.08 6.02
CA LYS A 191 -23.01 0.49 5.39
C LYS A 191 -23.17 1.94 5.81
N SER A 192 -23.04 2.88 4.87
CA SER A 192 -23.12 4.32 5.15
C SER A 192 -24.50 4.93 4.88
N GLY A 193 -25.38 4.23 4.17
CA GLY A 193 -26.74 4.69 3.87
C GLY A 193 -27.60 3.66 3.13
N GLU A 194 -28.89 3.97 2.97
CA GLU A 194 -29.88 3.08 2.32
C GLU A 194 -30.22 3.48 0.88
N SER A 195 -29.78 4.67 0.46
CA SER A 195 -30.04 5.19 -0.89
C SER A 195 -29.48 4.27 -1.98
N GLY A 196 -30.21 4.13 -3.10
CA GLY A 196 -29.72 3.38 -4.25
C GLY A 196 -29.61 1.86 -4.04
N GLY A 197 -30.32 1.28 -3.07
CA GLY A 197 -30.23 -0.15 -2.76
C GLY A 197 -29.10 -0.50 -1.79
N GLY A 198 -28.66 0.47 -0.98
CA GLY A 198 -27.54 0.34 -0.04
C GLY A 198 -26.29 1.06 -0.54
N MET A 199 -25.77 1.95 0.30
CA MET A 199 -24.49 2.63 0.11
C MET A 199 -23.44 1.99 1.02
N TYR A 200 -22.33 1.60 0.42
CA TYR A 200 -21.25 0.88 1.09
C TYR A 200 -19.96 1.67 1.00
N THR A 201 -19.24 1.77 2.12
CA THR A 201 -17.91 2.38 2.22
C THR A 201 -16.90 1.32 2.61
N LEU A 202 -15.68 1.44 2.09
CA LEU A 202 -14.56 0.63 2.54
C LEU A 202 -13.75 1.42 3.56
N SER A 203 -13.39 0.76 4.65
CA SER A 203 -12.45 1.32 5.62
C SER A 203 -11.03 1.00 5.20
N ILE A 204 -10.26 2.03 4.85
CA ILE A 204 -8.87 1.94 4.43
C ILE A 204 -7.93 1.98 5.64
N LEU A 205 -8.31 2.69 6.71
CA LEU A 205 -7.46 2.82 7.89
C LEU A 205 -7.36 1.48 8.63
N LEU A 206 -6.22 0.81 8.47
CA LEU A 206 -5.87 -0.40 9.22
C LEU A 206 -5.46 -0.12 10.68
N GLU A 207 -5.24 1.14 11.06
CA GLU A 207 -4.68 1.53 12.37
C GLU A 207 -5.51 1.02 13.56
N GLY A 208 -6.82 0.81 13.38
CA GLY A 208 -7.70 0.17 14.38
C GLY A 208 -7.99 -1.33 14.14
N LYS A 209 -7.69 -1.86 12.95
CA LYS A 209 -8.19 -3.15 12.44
C LYS A 209 -7.14 -4.26 12.37
N ILE A 210 -5.90 -3.96 12.74
CA ILE A 210 -4.88 -4.98 13.09
C ILE A 210 -5.27 -5.72 14.41
N THR A 211 -6.29 -5.25 15.12
CA THR A 211 -6.68 -5.79 16.42
C THR A 211 -7.38 -7.17 16.39
N PRO A 212 -8.18 -7.56 15.38
CA PRO A 212 -8.79 -8.89 15.36
C PRO A 212 -8.20 -9.86 14.33
N ASN A 213 -7.37 -9.42 13.37
CA ASN A 213 -6.92 -10.33 12.31
C ASN A 213 -5.82 -11.29 12.84
N PRO A 214 -6.10 -12.60 12.96
CA PRO A 214 -5.15 -13.57 13.49
C PRO A 214 -3.99 -13.84 12.54
N HIS A 215 -3.91 -13.26 11.33
CA HIS A 215 -2.82 -13.51 10.40
C HIS A 215 -1.74 -12.43 10.41
N PHE A 216 -2.09 -11.14 10.41
CA PHE A 216 -1.10 -10.08 10.24
C PHE A 216 -0.24 -9.87 11.50
N GLY A 217 -0.85 -9.82 12.69
CA GLY A 217 -0.12 -9.72 13.96
C GLY A 217 0.44 -11.06 14.46
N ALA A 218 -0.18 -12.18 14.09
CA ALA A 218 0.33 -13.48 14.50
C ALA A 218 1.50 -13.94 13.65
N SER A 219 1.60 -13.59 12.37
CA SER A 219 2.72 -14.04 11.54
C SER A 219 4.07 -13.60 12.13
N SER A 220 4.23 -12.32 12.47
CA SER A 220 5.48 -11.79 13.03
C SER A 220 5.81 -12.37 14.43
N THR A 221 4.81 -12.62 15.27
CA THR A 221 5.01 -13.24 16.60
C THR A 221 5.18 -14.76 16.54
N LEU A 222 4.58 -15.43 15.53
CA LEU A 222 4.78 -16.83 15.21
C LEU A 222 6.23 -17.08 14.77
N PHE A 223 6.77 -16.22 13.89
CA PHE A 223 8.11 -16.37 13.35
C PHE A 223 9.21 -16.26 14.43
N LEU A 224 8.99 -15.46 15.48
CA LEU A 224 10.01 -15.22 16.50
C LEU A 224 9.86 -16.08 17.76
N PHE A 225 8.62 -16.44 18.16
CA PHE A 225 8.37 -17.07 19.46
C PHE A 225 7.50 -18.33 19.41
N GLY A 226 7.07 -18.77 18.22
CA GLY A 226 6.29 -19.98 18.02
C GLY A 226 4.80 -19.86 18.37
N SER A 227 4.07 -20.96 18.15
CA SER A 227 2.60 -21.01 18.20
C SER A 227 1.98 -20.70 19.56
N ARG A 228 2.65 -21.09 20.66
CA ARG A 228 2.19 -20.88 22.04
C ARG A 228 2.29 -19.41 22.46
N CYS A 229 3.38 -18.74 22.10
CA CYS A 229 3.56 -17.32 22.37
C CYS A 229 2.57 -16.47 21.53
N ALA A 230 2.37 -16.82 20.26
CA ALA A 230 1.35 -16.19 19.42
C ALA A 230 -0.07 -16.35 19.98
N ARG A 231 -0.36 -17.42 20.73
CA ARG A 231 -1.65 -17.59 21.43
C ARG A 231 -1.82 -16.57 22.56
N ILE A 232 -0.79 -16.39 23.39
CA ILE A 232 -0.78 -15.38 24.47
C ILE A 232 -0.94 -13.97 23.87
N PHE A 233 -0.23 -13.67 22.79
CA PHE A 233 -0.33 -12.39 22.09
C PHE A 233 -1.75 -12.10 21.57
N ARG A 234 -2.36 -13.06 20.89
CA ARG A 234 -3.75 -12.96 20.39
C ARG A 234 -4.75 -12.77 21.52
N LEU A 235 -4.53 -13.44 22.66
CA LEU A 235 -5.36 -13.29 23.84
C LEU A 235 -5.28 -11.86 24.40
N LEU A 236 -4.07 -11.31 24.54
CA LEU A 236 -3.83 -9.94 25.00
C LEU A 236 -4.45 -8.89 24.06
N LEU A 237 -4.37 -9.09 22.74
CA LEU A 237 -5.01 -8.19 21.77
C LEU A 237 -6.54 -8.14 21.92
N ARG A 238 -7.18 -9.29 22.17
CA ARG A 238 -8.65 -9.38 22.31
C ARG A 238 -9.15 -8.86 23.65
N LYS A 239 -8.46 -9.15 24.75
CA LYS A 239 -8.90 -8.80 26.12
C LYS A 239 -8.32 -7.46 26.63
N ARG A 240 -7.34 -6.88 25.92
CA ARG A 240 -6.63 -5.61 26.19
C ARG A 240 -5.77 -5.59 27.45
N HIS A 241 -6.33 -5.99 28.59
CA HIS A 241 -5.70 -5.94 29.90
C HIS A 241 -5.88 -7.28 30.61
N LEU A 242 -4.78 -7.98 30.89
CA LEU A 242 -4.82 -9.27 31.58
C LEU A 242 -3.77 -9.38 32.67
N GLU A 243 -4.13 -10.00 33.78
CA GLU A 243 -3.19 -10.42 34.82
C GLU A 243 -2.53 -11.76 34.45
N GLN A 244 -1.39 -12.07 35.06
CA GLN A 244 -0.64 -13.30 34.78
C GLN A 244 -1.51 -14.56 34.94
N LYS A 245 -2.27 -14.68 36.05
CA LYS A 245 -3.13 -15.84 36.31
C LYS A 245 -4.21 -16.01 35.24
N GLN A 246 -4.78 -14.91 34.75
CA GLN A 246 -5.79 -14.94 33.69
C GLN A 246 -5.19 -15.35 32.35
N VAL A 247 -3.95 -14.94 32.05
CA VAL A 247 -3.26 -15.40 30.84
C VAL A 247 -3.04 -16.91 30.88
N GLU A 248 -2.63 -17.46 32.02
CA GLU A 248 -2.43 -18.90 32.23
C GLU A 248 -3.73 -19.68 31.98
N ASP A 249 -4.82 -19.26 32.64
CA ASP A 249 -6.13 -19.91 32.55
C ASP A 249 -6.72 -19.84 31.13
N PHE A 250 -6.74 -18.65 30.52
CA PHE A 250 -7.34 -18.46 29.18
C PHE A 250 -6.47 -19.01 28.04
N ALA A 251 -5.15 -19.03 28.18
CA ALA A 251 -4.27 -19.60 27.15
C ALA A 251 -4.16 -21.13 27.27
N MET A 252 -4.59 -21.71 28.40
CA MET A 252 -4.40 -23.11 28.79
C MET A 252 -2.93 -23.52 28.69
N ILE A 253 -2.05 -22.70 29.24
CA ILE A 253 -0.59 -22.91 29.23
C ILE A 253 -0.12 -23.01 30.69
N PRO A 254 0.79 -23.95 31.03
CA PRO A 254 1.32 -24.06 32.38
C PRO A 254 1.98 -22.76 32.86
N ALA A 255 1.80 -22.43 34.14
CA ALA A 255 2.25 -21.17 34.74
C ALA A 255 3.73 -20.84 34.49
N LYS A 256 4.60 -21.85 34.65
CA LYS A 256 6.05 -21.69 34.42
C LYS A 256 6.34 -21.22 33.00
N GLU A 257 5.70 -21.84 32.01
CA GLU A 257 5.95 -21.58 30.60
C GLU A 257 5.32 -20.27 30.13
N ALA A 258 4.12 -19.96 30.62
CA ALA A 258 3.44 -18.70 30.33
C ALA A 258 4.25 -17.51 30.84
N LYS A 259 4.80 -17.60 32.07
CA LYS A 259 5.66 -16.59 32.67
C LYS A 259 6.95 -16.37 31.88
N ASP A 260 7.63 -17.44 31.49
CA ASP A 260 8.85 -17.37 30.67
C ASP A 260 8.58 -16.70 29.31
N MET A 261 7.45 -17.02 28.67
CA MET A 261 7.06 -16.39 27.40
C MET A 261 6.71 -14.91 27.58
N LEU A 262 5.92 -14.55 28.60
CA LEU A 262 5.54 -13.16 28.88
C LEU A 262 6.76 -12.27 29.10
N TYR A 263 7.74 -12.73 29.87
CA TYR A 263 8.95 -11.94 30.11
C TYR A 263 9.84 -11.80 28.87
N LYS A 264 9.88 -12.81 28.01
CA LYS A 264 10.56 -12.69 26.70
C LYS A 264 9.87 -11.66 25.80
N MET A 265 8.55 -11.60 25.81
CA MET A 265 7.81 -10.58 25.04
C MET A 265 7.98 -9.18 25.62
N LEU A 266 8.04 -9.07 26.95
CA LEU A 266 8.28 -7.81 27.66
C LEU A 266 9.69 -7.26 27.36
N SER A 267 10.73 -8.12 27.40
CA SER A 267 12.10 -7.68 27.12
C SER A 267 12.31 -7.21 25.67
N GLN A 268 11.49 -7.71 24.75
CA GLN A 268 11.49 -7.34 23.34
C GLN A 268 10.46 -6.25 23.02
N ASN A 269 9.82 -5.65 24.03
CA ASN A 269 8.83 -4.56 23.90
C ASN A 269 7.59 -4.91 23.04
N PHE A 270 7.23 -6.18 22.90
CA PHE A 270 5.96 -6.59 22.27
C PHE A 270 4.77 -6.46 23.22
N VAL A 271 5.02 -6.54 24.52
CA VAL A 271 4.03 -6.41 25.58
C VAL A 271 4.52 -5.33 26.53
N SER A 272 3.62 -4.45 26.96
CA SER A 272 3.85 -3.45 27.99
C SER A 272 3.18 -3.87 29.30
N LEU A 273 3.76 -3.42 30.41
CA LEU A 273 3.24 -3.65 31.75
C LEU A 273 2.60 -2.35 32.23
N GLN A 274 1.32 -2.42 32.57
CA GLN A 274 0.55 -1.31 33.13
C GLN A 274 0.35 -1.55 34.63
N GLU A 275 0.92 -0.66 35.43
CA GLU A 275 0.83 -0.70 36.87
C GLU A 275 -0.37 0.12 37.34
N ILE A 276 -1.27 -0.53 38.09
CA ILE A 276 -2.41 0.14 38.72
C ILE A 276 -2.23 0.06 40.24
N PRO A 277 -1.74 1.13 40.89
CA PRO A 277 -1.50 1.14 42.32
C PRO A 277 -2.82 1.25 43.09
N LYS A 278 -3.00 0.47 44.16
CA LYS A 278 -4.12 0.65 45.11
C LYS A 278 -3.90 1.81 46.07
N THR A 279 -2.64 2.14 46.32
CA THR A 279 -2.20 3.19 47.25
C THR A 279 -1.21 4.10 46.53
N PRO A 280 -1.18 5.41 46.83
CA PRO A 280 -0.32 6.38 46.14
C PRO A 280 1.18 6.09 46.28
N ASP A 281 1.57 5.22 47.21
CA ASP A 281 2.97 4.83 47.44
C ASP A 281 3.54 3.86 46.38
N HIS A 282 2.76 3.46 45.37
CA HIS A 282 3.16 2.55 44.29
C HIS A 282 3.87 1.25 44.76
N ALA A 283 3.55 0.79 45.97
CA ALA A 283 4.18 -0.39 46.55
C ALA A 283 3.84 -1.65 45.70
N PRO A 284 4.83 -2.45 45.27
CA PRO A 284 4.61 -3.62 44.41
C PRO A 284 3.60 -4.63 44.97
N SER A 285 3.56 -4.81 46.30
CA SER A 285 2.63 -5.72 46.97
C SER A 285 1.16 -5.25 46.92
N ARG A 286 0.92 -3.97 46.65
CA ARG A 286 -0.41 -3.35 46.57
C ARG A 286 -0.69 -2.78 45.18
N THR A 287 0.04 -3.24 44.16
CA THR A 287 -0.08 -2.77 42.78
C THR A 287 -0.49 -3.93 41.89
N PHE A 288 -1.49 -3.72 41.04
CA PHE A 288 -1.86 -4.68 40.02
C PHE A 288 -0.98 -4.49 38.79
N TYR A 289 -0.49 -5.60 38.25
CA TYR A 289 0.33 -5.63 37.05
C TYR A 289 -0.48 -6.21 35.90
N LEU A 290 -0.92 -5.35 35.00
CA LEU A 290 -1.70 -5.73 33.83
C LEU A 290 -0.81 -5.73 32.60
N TYR A 291 -0.80 -6.85 31.88
CA TYR A 291 -0.14 -6.93 30.59
C TYR A 291 -1.05 -6.34 29.52
N THR A 292 -0.47 -5.48 28.69
CA THR A 292 -1.15 -4.77 27.61
C THR A 292 -0.31 -4.84 26.34
N VAL A 293 -0.96 -4.79 25.19
CA VAL A 293 -0.27 -4.73 23.90
C VAL A 293 -0.61 -3.42 23.23
N ASN A 294 0.41 -2.57 23.04
CA ASN A 294 0.28 -1.38 22.23
C ASN A 294 0.71 -1.70 20.80
N VAL A 295 -0.27 -1.81 19.90
CA VAL A 295 -0.06 -2.16 18.49
C VAL A 295 0.83 -1.13 17.78
N LEU A 296 0.61 0.17 18.02
CA LEU A 296 1.37 1.23 17.38
C LEU A 296 2.84 1.21 17.81
N SER A 297 3.09 1.06 19.11
CA SER A 297 4.45 0.97 19.65
C SER A 297 5.17 -0.28 19.15
N SER A 298 4.48 -1.44 19.16
CA SER A 298 5.01 -2.71 18.66
C SER A 298 5.34 -2.63 17.15
N ALA A 299 4.46 -1.99 16.36
CA ALA A 299 4.67 -1.82 14.92
C ALA A 299 5.89 -0.93 14.62
N ARG A 300 6.06 0.19 15.34
CA ARG A 300 7.23 1.07 15.19
C ARG A 300 8.53 0.37 15.58
N MET A 301 8.50 -0.43 16.65
CA MET A 301 9.64 -1.23 17.06
C MET A 301 9.99 -2.27 15.99
N LEU A 302 9.01 -3.04 15.51
CA LEU A 302 9.22 -4.01 14.42
C LEU A 302 9.78 -3.34 13.16
N LEU A 303 9.25 -2.18 12.79
CA LEU A 303 9.73 -1.40 11.65
C LEU A 303 11.22 -1.04 11.82
N HIS A 304 11.62 -0.58 13.00
CA HIS A 304 13.02 -0.28 13.31
C HIS A 304 13.91 -1.53 13.26
N HIS A 305 13.40 -2.70 13.66
CA HIS A 305 14.12 -3.96 13.49
C HIS A 305 14.28 -4.36 12.02
N CYS A 306 13.29 -4.10 11.16
CA CYS A 306 13.40 -4.40 9.73
C CYS A 306 14.40 -3.50 9.00
N TYR A 307 14.68 -2.29 9.51
CA TYR A 307 15.69 -1.40 8.93
C TYR A 307 17.12 -1.75 9.33
N LYS A 308 17.31 -2.57 10.37
CA LYS A 308 18.63 -3.05 10.82
C LYS A 308 19.01 -4.33 10.08
#